data_AF-A0A267H2P1-F1
#
_entry.id   AF-A0A267H2P1-F1
#
_cell.length_a   1.000
_cell.length_b   1.000
_cell.length_c   1.000
_cell.angle_alpha   90.00
_cell.angle_beta   90.00
_cell.angle_gamma   90.00
#
_symmetry.space_group_name_H-M   'P 1'
#
loop_
_entity.id
_entity.type
_entity.pdbx_description
1 polymer ?
#
loop_
_entity_poly.entity_id
_entity_poly.type
_entity_poly.pdbx_seq_one_letter_code
_entity_poly.pdbx_strand_id
1 'polypeptide(L)'
;AAATEAARSKKSCLAIHRIDQLTGPASLIFYRLADSTEAPHRPFLYVLTVEGDTAGEKVVDETSLQRQLRQTWVSSGLQTEHFDPMWARIGGNVVAVLPESDGTLQHLSRR
;
A
#
# COMPACT_ATOMS: atom_id res chain seq x y z
N ALA A 1 -4.42 15.65 1.85
CA ALA A 1 -4.51 16.34 3.15
C ALA A 1 -3.90 15.49 4.27
N ALA A 2 -4.42 14.29 4.54
CA ALA A 2 -3.98 13.42 5.65
C ALA A 2 -2.47 13.08 5.67
N ALA A 3 -1.85 12.74 4.53
CA ALA A 3 -0.42 12.40 4.49
C ALA A 3 0.48 13.59 4.88
N THR A 4 0.14 14.79 4.43
CA THR A 4 0.86 16.03 4.76
C THR A 4 0.64 16.45 6.21
N GLU A 5 -0.55 16.21 6.75
CA GLU A 5 -0.88 16.50 8.15
C GLU A 5 -0.19 15.51 9.11
N ALA A 6 -0.19 14.21 8.77
CA ALA A 6 0.53 13.19 9.53
C ALA A 6 2.03 13.51 9.61
N ALA A 7 2.64 13.95 8.52
CA ALA A 7 4.05 14.31 8.51
C ALA A 7 4.38 15.66 9.17
N ARG A 8 3.40 16.56 9.32
CA ARG A 8 3.56 17.80 10.11
C ARG A 8 3.39 17.54 11.62
N SER A 9 2.71 16.47 11.98
CA SER A 9 2.62 16.00 13.37
C SER A 9 3.90 15.23 13.76
N LYS A 10 4.19 15.07 15.05
CA LYS A 10 5.33 14.26 15.56
C LYS A 10 5.25 12.75 15.22
N LYS A 11 4.40 12.35 14.28
CA LYS A 11 4.27 10.97 13.83
C LYS A 11 5.40 10.65 12.85
N SER A 12 5.90 9.41 12.93
CA SER A 12 6.95 8.90 12.06
C SER A 12 6.44 7.86 11.06
N CYS A 13 5.14 7.54 11.10
CA CYS A 13 4.53 6.57 10.20
C CYS A 13 3.09 6.92 9.81
N LEU A 14 2.64 6.38 8.67
CA LEU A 14 1.26 6.41 8.20
C LEU A 14 0.90 5.06 7.58
N ALA A 15 -0.18 4.46 8.07
CA ALA A 15 -0.82 3.34 7.40
C ALA A 15 -1.84 3.86 6.38
N ILE A 16 -1.78 3.36 5.14
CA ILE A 16 -2.75 3.63 4.08
C ILE A 16 -3.41 2.30 3.74
N HIS A 17 -4.67 2.17 4.15
CA HIS A 17 -5.40 0.94 4.00
C HIS A 17 -6.04 0.82 2.61
N ARG A 18 -6.09 -0.43 2.12
CA ARG A 18 -6.81 -0.85 0.90
C ARG A 18 -6.49 0.00 -0.32
N ILE A 19 -5.20 0.09 -0.66
CA ILE A 19 -4.75 0.87 -1.81
C ILE A 19 -5.29 0.32 -3.14
N ASP A 20 -5.77 -0.92 -3.16
CA ASP A 20 -6.51 -1.55 -4.25
C ASP A 20 -7.81 -0.82 -4.61
N GLN A 21 -8.40 -0.04 -3.70
CA GLN A 21 -9.59 0.77 -4.00
C GLN A 21 -9.31 2.14 -4.56
N LEU A 22 -8.04 2.54 -4.63
CA LEU A 22 -7.70 3.77 -5.31
C LEU A 22 -7.95 3.63 -6.80
N THR A 23 -8.49 4.69 -7.41
CA THR A 23 -8.51 4.79 -8.87
C THR A 23 -7.08 4.89 -9.39
N GLY A 24 -6.88 4.48 -10.65
CA GLY A 24 -5.61 4.57 -11.33
C GLY A 24 -4.96 5.96 -11.19
N PRO A 25 -5.64 7.06 -11.53
CA PRO A 25 -5.08 8.41 -11.35
C PRO A 25 -4.77 8.76 -9.88
N ALA A 26 -5.55 8.28 -8.91
CA ALA A 26 -5.29 8.55 -7.49
C ALA A 26 -4.03 7.84 -6.98
N SER A 27 -3.70 6.66 -7.51
CA SER A 27 -2.48 5.91 -7.16
C SER A 27 -1.19 6.69 -7.45
N LEU A 28 -1.20 7.65 -8.39
CA LEU A 28 -0.06 8.49 -8.73
C LEU A 28 0.48 9.30 -7.55
N ILE A 29 -0.29 9.47 -6.47
CA ILE A 29 0.18 10.09 -5.23
C ILE A 29 1.43 9.38 -4.67
N PHE A 30 1.58 8.08 -4.92
CA PHE A 30 2.73 7.30 -4.42
C PHE A 30 4.05 7.71 -5.07
N TYR A 31 4.05 8.27 -6.28
CA TYR A 31 5.25 8.88 -6.83
C TYR A 31 5.80 9.98 -5.93
N ARG A 32 4.92 10.80 -5.33
CA ARG A 32 5.34 11.87 -4.44
C ARG A 32 5.73 11.35 -3.06
N LEU A 33 5.02 10.34 -2.55
CA LEU A 33 5.22 9.85 -1.18
C LEU A 33 6.42 8.91 -1.05
N ALA A 34 6.68 8.08 -2.06
CA ALA A 34 7.68 7.01 -2.02
C ALA A 34 8.87 7.27 -2.94
N ASP A 35 9.07 8.52 -3.40
CA ASP A 35 10.27 8.86 -4.16
C ASP A 35 11.52 8.70 -3.30
N SER A 36 12.54 8.00 -3.82
CA SER A 36 13.77 7.70 -3.09
C SER A 36 14.71 8.90 -2.97
N THR A 37 14.53 9.96 -3.77
CA THR A 37 15.35 11.18 -3.71
C THR A 37 14.59 12.41 -3.20
N GLU A 38 13.31 12.55 -3.55
CA GLU A 38 12.53 13.79 -3.33
C GLU A 38 11.30 13.65 -2.40
N ALA A 39 11.15 12.54 -1.68
CA ALA A 39 10.00 12.36 -0.79
C ALA A 39 9.93 13.50 0.25
N PRO A 40 8.77 14.17 0.40
CA PRO A 40 8.64 15.41 1.16
C PRO A 40 8.79 15.24 2.69
N HIS A 41 8.76 13.99 3.16
CA HIS A 41 8.70 13.67 4.59
C HIS A 41 9.71 12.56 4.89
N ARG A 42 10.90 12.95 5.34
CA ARG A 42 11.96 12.02 5.76
C ARG A 42 12.49 12.39 7.15
N PRO A 43 12.74 11.41 8.03
CA PRO A 43 12.41 9.98 7.90
C PRO A 43 10.92 9.70 8.20
N PHE A 44 10.21 8.98 7.33
CA PHE A 44 8.80 8.64 7.52
C PHE A 44 8.48 7.27 6.91
N LEU A 45 7.75 6.42 7.63
CA LEU A 45 7.38 5.06 7.21
C LEU A 45 5.94 5.04 6.65
N TYR A 46 5.78 4.59 5.41
CA TYR A 46 4.46 4.30 4.83
C TYR A 46 4.19 2.81 4.86
N VAL A 47 3.09 2.41 5.49
CA VAL A 47 2.59 1.03 5.48
C VAL A 47 1.38 0.98 4.57
N LEU A 48 1.47 0.24 3.47
CA LEU A 48 0.39 0.13 2.48
C LEU A 48 -0.26 -1.25 2.62
N THR A 49 -1.59 -1.30 2.66
CA THR A 49 -2.31 -2.58 2.72
C THR A 49 -3.15 -2.80 1.47
N VAL A 50 -3.25 -4.05 1.06
CA VAL A 50 -4.11 -4.52 -0.03
C VAL A 50 -4.90 -5.72 0.49
N GLU A 51 -6.19 -5.76 0.20
CA GLU A 51 -6.96 -6.99 0.41
C GLU A 51 -6.64 -7.99 -0.71
N GLY A 52 -6.34 -9.23 -0.31
CA GLY A 52 -6.17 -10.33 -1.26
C GLY A 52 -7.47 -10.63 -2.00
N ASP A 53 -7.35 -11.20 -3.20
CA ASP A 53 -8.51 -11.48 -4.05
C ASP A 53 -9.59 -12.28 -3.31
N THR A 54 -10.82 -11.76 -3.36
CA THR A 54 -12.06 -12.41 -2.88
C THR A 54 -12.31 -13.80 -3.47
N ALA A 55 -11.64 -14.16 -4.58
CA ALA A 55 -11.69 -15.49 -5.17
C ALA A 55 -10.95 -16.58 -4.37
N GLY A 56 -10.28 -16.24 -3.27
CA GLY A 56 -9.59 -17.22 -2.42
C GLY A 56 -8.17 -17.55 -2.89
N GLU A 57 -7.69 -16.94 -3.98
CA GLU A 57 -6.26 -16.85 -4.22
C GLU A 57 -5.68 -15.92 -3.17
N LYS A 58 -5.07 -16.52 -2.15
CA LYS A 58 -4.20 -15.80 -1.22
C LYS A 58 -3.19 -15.06 -2.09
N VAL A 59 -3.13 -13.73 -2.00
CA VAL A 59 -2.01 -12.98 -2.55
C VAL A 59 -0.82 -13.28 -1.65
N VAL A 60 -0.12 -14.37 -1.96
CA VAL A 60 0.96 -14.90 -1.11
C VAL A 60 2.31 -14.26 -1.44
N ASP A 61 2.44 -13.68 -2.63
CA ASP A 61 3.71 -13.18 -3.15
C ASP A 61 3.61 -11.81 -3.85
N GLU A 62 4.78 -11.17 -3.95
CA GLU A 62 4.98 -9.87 -4.58
C GLU A 62 4.46 -9.82 -6.02
N THR A 63 4.65 -10.89 -6.79
CA THR A 63 4.30 -10.93 -8.23
C THR A 63 2.79 -10.94 -8.43
N SER A 64 2.07 -11.69 -7.60
CA SER A 64 0.61 -11.79 -7.62
C SER A 64 -0.01 -10.45 -7.19
N LEU A 65 0.56 -9.82 -6.16
CA LEU A 65 0.15 -8.48 -5.73
C LEU A 65 0.36 -7.43 -6.82
N GLN A 66 1.54 -7.45 -7.45
CA GLN A 66 1.86 -6.57 -8.57
C GLN A 66 0.85 -6.73 -9.70
N ARG A 67 0.51 -7.98 -10.07
CA ARG A 67 -0.47 -8.28 -11.12
C ARG A 67 -1.86 -7.73 -10.76
N GLN A 68 -2.33 -7.96 -9.54
CA GLN A 68 -3.63 -7.48 -9.07
C GLN A 68 -3.70 -5.95 -9.15
N LEU A 69 -2.73 -5.25 -8.55
CA LEU A 69 -2.72 -3.79 -8.56
C LEU A 69 -2.58 -3.22 -9.97
N ARG A 70 -1.78 -3.87 -10.84
CA ARG A 70 -1.69 -3.48 -12.25
C ARG A 70 -3.05 -3.56 -12.92
N GLN A 71 -3.75 -4.69 -12.76
CA GLN A 71 -5.07 -4.87 -13.35
C GLN A 71 -6.07 -3.84 -12.81
N THR A 72 -6.13 -3.66 -11.49
CA THR A 72 -7.09 -2.75 -10.84
C THR A 72 -6.84 -1.28 -11.19
N TRP A 73 -5.59 -0.82 -11.16
CA TRP A 73 -5.28 0.58 -11.43
C TRP A 73 -5.31 0.90 -12.93
N VAL A 74 -4.85 0.00 -13.81
CA VAL A 74 -4.93 0.22 -15.26
C VAL A 74 -6.38 0.21 -15.72
N SER A 75 -7.21 -0.73 -15.25
CA SER A 75 -8.65 -0.75 -15.57
C SER A 75 -9.40 0.47 -15.05
N SER A 76 -8.91 1.12 -14.00
CA SER A 76 -9.48 2.37 -13.46
C SER A 76 -8.77 3.65 -13.94
N GLY A 77 -8.00 3.57 -15.02
CA GLY A 77 -7.51 4.74 -15.77
C GLY A 77 -6.04 5.12 -15.57
N LEU A 78 -5.23 4.27 -14.94
CA LEU A 78 -3.77 4.44 -14.92
C LEU A 78 -3.19 4.06 -16.29
N GLN A 79 -2.31 4.89 -16.86
CA GLN A 79 -1.57 4.51 -18.06
C GLN A 79 -0.55 3.42 -17.71
N THR A 80 -0.45 2.40 -18.56
CA THR A 80 0.40 1.22 -18.32
C THR A 80 1.86 1.58 -18.06
N GLU A 81 2.39 2.60 -18.73
CA GLU A 81 3.77 3.08 -18.54
C GLU A 81 4.07 3.67 -17.16
N HIS A 82 3.04 4.12 -16.43
CA HIS A 82 3.19 4.67 -15.09
C HIS A 82 3.16 3.60 -14.00
N PHE A 83 2.74 2.38 -14.31
CA PHE A 83 2.62 1.35 -13.30
C PHE A 83 3.99 0.85 -12.83
N ASP A 84 4.83 0.37 -13.73
CA ASP A 84 6.10 -0.28 -13.36
C ASP A 84 7.05 0.66 -12.58
N PRO A 85 7.21 1.96 -12.94
CA PRO A 85 8.05 2.87 -12.16
C PRO A 85 7.44 3.23 -10.79
N MET A 86 6.11 3.22 -10.65
CA MET A 86 5.46 3.40 -9.35
C MET A 86 5.65 2.15 -8.48
N TRP A 87 5.46 0.96 -9.05
CA TRP A 87 5.68 -0.31 -8.37
C TRP A 87 7.11 -0.41 -7.83
N ALA A 88 8.12 -0.01 -8.62
CA ALA A 88 9.51 0.01 -8.17
C ALA A 88 9.76 0.85 -6.90
N ARG A 89 8.87 1.80 -6.57
CA ARG A 89 8.95 2.64 -5.36
C ARG A 89 8.25 2.02 -4.15
N ILE A 90 7.17 1.27 -4.35
CA ILE A 90 6.31 0.79 -3.27
C ILE A 90 6.34 -0.73 -3.07
N GLY A 91 6.81 -1.48 -4.06
CA GLY A 91 6.78 -2.95 -4.10
C GLY A 91 8.01 -3.64 -3.51
N GLY A 92 9.05 -2.90 -3.11
CA GLY A 92 10.32 -3.49 -2.67
C GLY A 92 10.28 -4.24 -1.32
N ASN A 93 9.18 -4.16 -0.57
CA ASN A 93 8.97 -4.90 0.69
C ASN A 93 7.51 -5.32 0.83
N VAL A 94 7.17 -6.51 0.33
CA VAL A 94 5.83 -7.10 0.43
C VAL A 94 5.83 -8.21 1.47
N VAL A 95 4.85 -8.17 2.37
CA VAL A 95 4.67 -9.19 3.42
C VAL A 95 3.23 -9.69 3.38
N ALA A 96 3.05 -11.01 3.30
CA ALA A 96 1.75 -11.64 3.39
C ALA A 96 1.26 -11.63 4.84
N VAL A 97 0.02 -11.20 5.05
CA VAL A 97 -0.64 -11.21 6.37
C VAL A 97 -1.68 -12.31 6.37
N LEU A 98 -1.55 -13.25 7.31
CA LEU A 98 -2.52 -14.33 7.50
C LEU A 98 -3.61 -13.89 8.48
N PRO A 99 -4.83 -14.45 8.37
CA PRO A 99 -5.86 -14.24 9.37
C PRO A 99 -5.36 -14.65 10.76
N GLU A 100 -5.54 -13.76 11.72
CA GLU A 100 -5.25 -14.06 13.13
C GLU A 100 -6.36 -14.92 13.74
N SER A 101 -6.00 -15.80 14.67
CA SER A 101 -7.00 -16.58 15.40
C SER A 101 -7.77 -15.70 16.38
N ASP A 102 -9.06 -15.99 16.62
CA ASP A 102 -9.89 -15.26 17.59
C ASP A 102 -9.25 -15.21 18.99
N GLY A 103 -8.55 -16.28 19.38
CA GLY A 103 -7.79 -16.33 20.63
C GLY A 103 -6.63 -15.34 20.68
N THR A 104 -5.90 -15.19 19.57
CA THR A 104 -4.82 -14.19 19.45
C THR A 104 -5.37 -12.77 19.55
N LEU A 105 -6.47 -12.49 18.84
CA LEU A 105 -7.11 -11.16 18.83
C LEU A 105 -7.65 -10.77 20.22
N GLN A 106 -8.22 -11.71 20.96
CA GLN A 106 -8.67 -11.48 22.33
C GLN A 106 -7.51 -11.21 23.29
N HIS A 107 -6.35 -11.85 23.07
CA HIS A 107 -5.17 -11.60 23.91
C HIS A 107 -4.56 -10.22 23.64
N LEU A 108 -4.51 -9.80 22.36
CA LEU A 108 -3.96 -8.50 21.96
C LEU A 108 -4.86 -7.33 22.36
N SER A 109 -6.18 -7.48 22.31
CA SER A 109 -7.14 -6.41 22.67
C SER A 109 -7.25 -6.14 24.18
N ARG A 110 -6.66 -6.99 25.02
CA ARG A 110 -6.61 -6.83 26.49
C ARG A 110 -5.35 -6.16 27.01
N ARG A 111 -4.43 -5.74 26.14
CA ARG A 111 -3.23 -4.95 26.47
C ARG A 111 -3.41 -3.49 26.06
#